data_AF-A0AAD4IA76-F1
#
_entry.id   AF-A0AAD4IA76-F1
#
_cell.length_a   1.000
_cell.length_b   1.000
_cell.length_c   1.000
_cell.angle_alpha   90.00
_cell.angle_beta   90.00
_cell.angle_gamma   90.00
#
_symmetry.space_group_name_H-M   'P 1'
#
loop_
_entity.id
_entity.type
_entity.pdbx_description
1 polymer ?
#
loop_
_entity_poly.entity_id
_entity_poly.type
_entity_poly.pdbx_seq_one_letter_code
_entity_poly.pdbx_strand_id
1 'polypeptide(L)'
;MTTQARNLFHHLPPPAECLALLIATLEIVPFGIIGLRDPSFFADGYGLPISPESDTSPASAKRSTSTQSTYDEDQKTKKALVAAIAARNVQNGVLLAVFGLVLRDRRSLGVAVMAGLVATVADTVIVGAYGARDKVAGHYVGIFNSLAIGGSLLYWGRNDPLW
;
A
#
# COMPACT_ATOMS: atom_id res chain seq x y z
N MET A 1 -4.63 -16.56 38.10
CA MET A 1 -3.43 -15.84 37.62
C MET A 1 -3.75 -14.99 36.39
N THR A 2 -4.70 -14.05 36.50
CA THR A 2 -5.20 -13.23 35.36
C THR A 2 -4.93 -11.73 35.56
N THR A 3 -4.36 -11.34 36.69
CA THR A 3 -4.16 -9.94 37.09
C THR A 3 -2.86 -9.33 36.60
N GLN A 4 -1.85 -10.16 36.26
CA GLN A 4 -0.53 -9.65 35.87
C GLN A 4 -0.45 -9.21 34.40
N ALA A 5 -1.19 -9.88 33.50
CA ALA A 5 -1.27 -9.51 32.09
C ALA A 5 -1.87 -8.11 31.89
N ARG A 6 -2.89 -7.73 32.67
CA ARG A 6 -3.55 -6.41 32.56
C ARG A 6 -2.60 -5.23 32.76
N ASN A 7 -1.55 -5.37 33.59
CA ASN A 7 -0.59 -4.28 33.85
C ASN A 7 0.37 -3.99 32.68
N LEU A 8 0.71 -5.00 31.87
CA LEU A 8 1.58 -4.79 30.69
C LEU A 8 0.83 -4.11 29.54
N PHE A 9 -0.46 -4.41 29.37
CA PHE A 9 -1.29 -3.81 28.31
C PHE A 9 -1.75 -2.38 28.61
N HIS A 10 -1.58 -1.89 29.85
CA HIS A 10 -1.92 -0.50 30.20
C HIS A 10 -0.97 0.54 29.60
N HIS A 11 0.27 0.16 29.28
CA HIS A 11 1.29 1.07 28.72
C HIS A 11 1.54 0.87 27.23
N LEU A 12 1.00 -0.20 26.64
CA LEU A 12 1.11 -0.46 25.22
C LEU A 12 0.05 0.35 24.45
N PRO A 13 0.33 0.76 23.20
CA PRO A 13 -0.69 1.34 22.38
C PRO A 13 -1.84 0.33 22.25
N PRO A 14 -3.08 0.79 22.40
CA PRO A 14 -4.27 0.20 21.82
C PRO A 14 -3.98 -0.76 20.63
N PRO A 15 -4.46 -2.04 20.61
CA PRO A 15 -4.22 -2.99 19.52
C PRO A 15 -4.47 -2.43 18.10
N ALA A 16 -5.51 -1.62 17.90
CA ALA A 16 -5.76 -0.97 16.61
C ALA A 16 -4.73 0.11 16.25
N GLU A 17 -4.16 0.82 17.22
CA GLU A 17 -3.04 1.74 16.98
C GLU A 17 -1.79 0.95 16.56
N CYS A 18 -1.50 -0.18 17.21
CA CYS A 18 -0.42 -1.08 16.81
C CYS A 18 -0.62 -1.61 15.39
N LEU A 19 -1.85 -2.03 15.03
CA LEU A 19 -2.17 -2.48 13.66
C LEU A 19 -2.02 -1.35 12.64
N ALA A 20 -2.44 -0.13 12.97
CA ALA A 20 -2.24 1.03 12.08
C ALA A 20 -0.76 1.40 11.91
N LEU A 21 0.06 1.21 12.95
CA LEU A 21 1.52 1.36 12.84
C LEU A 21 2.16 0.26 12.01
N LEU A 22 1.66 -0.98 12.09
CA LEU A 22 2.09 -2.04 11.17
C LEU A 22 1.73 -1.67 9.72
N ILE A 23 0.53 -1.16 9.46
CA ILE A 23 0.18 -0.63 8.13
C ILE A 23 1.13 0.49 7.72
N ALA A 24 1.44 1.44 8.61
CA ALA A 24 2.41 2.50 8.33
C ALA A 24 3.77 1.94 7.89
N THR A 25 4.27 0.89 8.56
CA THR A 25 5.52 0.24 8.16
C THR A 25 5.43 -0.49 6.82
N LEU A 26 4.29 -1.10 6.50
CA LEU A 26 4.04 -1.75 5.22
C LEU A 26 3.97 -0.70 4.07
N GLU A 27 3.29 0.41 4.30
CA GLU A 27 3.21 1.54 3.36
C GLU A 27 4.58 2.13 3.06
N ILE A 28 5.41 2.31 4.09
CA ILE A 28 6.77 2.85 3.91
C ILE A 28 7.68 1.83 3.24
N VAL A 29 7.75 0.59 3.73
CA VAL A 29 8.84 -0.33 3.35
C VAL A 29 8.52 -1.14 2.09
N PRO A 30 7.62 -2.16 2.12
CA PRO A 30 7.32 -2.95 0.94
C PRO A 30 6.62 -2.16 -0.16
N PHE A 31 5.70 -1.26 0.17
CA PHE A 31 4.95 -0.53 -0.86
C PHE A 31 5.65 0.76 -1.32
N GLY A 32 6.45 1.36 -0.45
CA GLY A 32 7.16 2.59 -0.73
C GLY A 32 8.60 2.37 -1.20
N ILE A 33 9.51 2.09 -0.27
CA ILE A 33 10.95 1.99 -0.55
C ILE A 33 11.27 0.87 -1.53
N ILE A 34 10.67 -0.32 -1.36
CA ILE A 34 10.90 -1.43 -2.30
C ILE A 34 10.31 -1.09 -3.68
N GLY A 35 9.14 -0.46 -3.75
CA GLY A 35 8.54 -0.02 -5.02
C GLY A 35 9.33 1.08 -5.74
N LEU A 36 10.00 1.96 -5.00
CA LEU A 36 10.94 2.94 -5.56
C LEU A 36 12.22 2.27 -6.08
N ARG A 37 12.70 1.23 -5.40
CA ARG A 37 13.90 0.49 -5.80
C ARG A 37 13.66 -0.40 -7.00
N ASP A 38 12.52 -1.09 -7.04
CA ASP A 38 12.13 -2.01 -8.11
C ASP A 38 10.67 -1.78 -8.54
N PRO A 39 10.43 -0.81 -9.43
CA PRO A 39 9.09 -0.49 -9.91
C PRO A 39 8.45 -1.65 -10.67
N SER A 40 9.24 -2.50 -11.33
CA SER A 40 8.71 -3.62 -12.10
C SER A 40 8.14 -4.71 -11.18
N PHE A 41 8.89 -5.07 -10.13
CA PHE A 41 8.43 -6.02 -9.12
C PHE A 41 7.20 -5.51 -8.38
N PHE A 42 7.20 -4.23 -8.00
CA PHE A 42 6.03 -3.62 -7.35
C PHE A 42 4.81 -3.62 -8.28
N ALA A 43 4.99 -3.28 -9.56
CA ALA A 43 3.89 -3.25 -10.52
C ALA A 43 3.26 -4.64 -10.71
N ASP A 44 4.07 -5.71 -10.74
CA ASP A 44 3.59 -7.09 -10.80
C ASP A 44 2.81 -7.48 -9.53
N GLY A 45 3.36 -7.18 -8.36
CA GLY A 45 2.68 -7.41 -7.08
C GLY A 45 1.37 -6.62 -6.94
N TYR A 46 1.33 -5.41 -7.49
CA TYR A 46 0.17 -4.53 -7.51
C TYR A 46 -0.91 -4.99 -8.52
N GLY A 47 -0.53 -5.79 -9.51
CA GLY A 47 -1.43 -6.32 -10.54
C GLY A 47 -1.43 -5.54 -11.85
N LEU A 48 -0.44 -4.69 -12.09
CA LEU A 48 -0.24 -3.92 -13.32
C LEU A 48 1.15 -4.23 -13.92
N PRO A 49 1.44 -5.47 -14.32
CA PRO A 49 2.78 -5.87 -14.73
C PRO A 49 3.29 -5.02 -15.90
N ILE A 50 4.46 -4.43 -15.70
CA ILE A 50 5.21 -3.75 -16.76
C ILE A 50 5.95 -4.87 -17.51
N SER A 51 5.58 -5.14 -18.77
CA SER A 51 6.24 -6.20 -19.55
C SER A 51 7.77 -6.04 -19.49
N PRO A 52 8.51 -7.11 -19.13
CA PRO A 52 9.95 -7.09 -19.29
C PRO A 52 10.29 -6.88 -20.76
N GLU A 53 11.38 -6.18 -21.02
CA GLU A 53 11.98 -6.10 -22.36
C GLU A 53 11.95 -7.48 -22.99
N SER A 54 11.48 -7.56 -24.22
CA SER A 54 11.27 -8.82 -24.93
C SER A 54 12.61 -9.49 -25.23
N ASP A 55 13.18 -10.20 -24.26
CA ASP A 55 14.30 -11.14 -24.41
C ASP A 55 13.79 -12.46 -25.03
N THR A 56 13.08 -12.37 -26.16
CA THR A 56 12.93 -13.45 -27.15
C THR A 56 12.11 -12.97 -28.34
N SER A 57 12.80 -12.57 -29.41
CA SER A 57 12.30 -12.79 -30.76
C SER A 57 13.47 -13.32 -31.58
N PRO A 58 13.45 -14.60 -32.00
CA PRO A 58 14.44 -15.07 -32.96
C PRO A 58 14.15 -14.40 -34.29
N ALA A 59 15.16 -13.69 -34.79
CA ALA A 59 15.40 -13.32 -36.18
C ALA A 59 14.16 -13.08 -37.08
N SER A 60 13.73 -11.82 -37.24
CA SER A 60 13.38 -11.34 -38.58
C SER A 60 13.31 -9.81 -38.66
N ALA A 61 14.01 -9.30 -39.68
CA ALA A 61 13.78 -8.03 -40.36
C ALA A 61 13.81 -6.73 -39.54
N LYS A 62 14.97 -6.05 -39.60
CA LYS A 62 15.10 -4.60 -39.88
C LYS A 62 14.04 -3.71 -39.18
N ARG A 63 14.03 -3.69 -37.85
CA ARG A 63 13.16 -2.79 -37.07
C ARG A 63 13.80 -1.41 -37.00
N SER A 64 13.08 -0.43 -37.52
CA SER A 64 13.45 0.99 -37.58
C SER A 64 13.86 1.52 -36.20
N THR A 65 15.01 2.20 -36.12
CA THR A 65 15.56 2.79 -34.89
C THR A 65 14.58 3.72 -34.16
N SER A 66 13.58 4.26 -34.88
CA SER A 66 12.52 5.13 -34.36
C SER A 66 11.44 4.41 -33.56
N THR A 67 11.20 3.11 -33.78
CA THR A 67 10.14 2.35 -33.08
C THR A 67 10.63 1.80 -31.75
N GLN A 68 11.95 1.60 -31.63
CA GLN A 68 12.60 1.14 -30.41
C GLN A 68 12.70 2.27 -29.37
N SER A 69 13.04 3.49 -29.81
CA SER A 69 13.09 4.67 -28.91
C SER A 69 11.75 5.00 -28.27
N THR A 70 10.64 4.91 -29.01
CA THR A 70 9.29 5.17 -28.46
C THR A 70 8.87 4.10 -27.45
N TYR A 71 9.20 2.83 -27.68
CA TYR A 71 8.90 1.75 -26.74
C TYR A 71 9.66 1.93 -25.42
N ASP A 72 10.94 2.29 -25.47
CA ASP A 72 11.77 2.50 -24.29
C ASP A 72 11.30 3.73 -23.48
N GLU A 73 10.84 4.78 -24.16
CA GLU A 73 10.24 5.97 -23.52
C GLU A 73 8.90 5.64 -22.84
N ASP A 74 8.04 4.84 -23.46
CA ASP A 74 6.79 4.38 -22.87
C ASP A 74 7.03 3.52 -21.62
N GLN A 75 8.03 2.63 -21.67
CA GLN A 75 8.43 1.81 -20.53
C GLN A 75 8.99 2.65 -19.38
N LYS A 76 9.85 3.63 -19.70
CA LYS A 76 10.39 4.57 -18.72
C LYS A 76 9.27 5.39 -18.06
N THR A 77 8.28 5.81 -18.84
CA THR A 77 7.11 6.55 -18.33
C THR A 77 6.27 5.69 -17.39
N LYS A 78 6.00 4.42 -17.74
CA LYS A 78 5.30 3.48 -16.86
C LYS A 78 6.04 3.24 -15.55
N LYS A 79 7.35 2.99 -15.61
CA LYS A 79 8.19 2.83 -14.41
C LYS A 79 8.19 4.09 -13.54
N ALA A 80 8.26 5.28 -14.14
CA ALA A 80 8.19 6.54 -13.42
C ALA A 80 6.84 6.75 -12.73
N LEU A 81 5.72 6.40 -13.40
CA LEU A 81 4.38 6.46 -12.79
C LEU A 81 4.26 5.49 -11.62
N VAL A 82 4.78 4.27 -11.74
CA VAL A 82 4.80 3.30 -10.64
C VAL A 82 5.66 3.78 -9.48
N ALA A 83 6.84 4.34 -9.75
CA ALA A 83 7.66 4.95 -8.71
C ALA A 83 6.96 6.13 -8.03
N ALA A 84 6.17 6.93 -8.76
CA ALA A 84 5.37 8.00 -8.18
C ALA A 84 4.26 7.47 -7.26
N ILE A 85 3.65 6.32 -7.59
CA ILE A 85 2.69 5.64 -6.70
C ILE A 85 3.41 5.17 -5.43
N ALA A 86 4.58 4.54 -5.56
CA ALA A 86 5.38 4.11 -4.42
C ALA A 86 5.77 5.30 -3.50
N ALA A 87 6.13 6.45 -4.08
CA ALA A 87 6.39 7.67 -3.31
C ALA A 87 5.15 8.16 -2.52
N ARG A 88 3.94 8.02 -3.07
CA ARG A 88 2.69 8.34 -2.35
C ARG A 88 2.45 7.38 -1.19
N ASN A 89 2.78 6.10 -1.35
CA ASN A 89 2.70 5.12 -0.26
C ASN A 89 3.68 5.47 0.88
N VAL A 90 4.91 5.90 0.56
CA VAL A 90 5.85 6.45 1.56
C VAL A 90 5.23 7.64 2.30
N GLN A 91 4.67 8.61 1.57
CA GLN A 91 4.04 9.78 2.18
C GLN A 91 2.88 9.38 3.11
N ASN A 92 2.00 8.48 2.67
CA ASN A 92 0.88 7.98 3.46
C ASN A 92 1.36 7.24 4.72
N GLY A 93 2.35 6.36 4.59
CA GLY A 93 2.92 5.65 5.73
C GLY A 93 3.59 6.58 6.73
N VAL A 94 4.27 7.64 6.28
CA VAL A 94 4.80 8.70 7.16
C VAL A 94 3.68 9.43 7.89
N LEU A 95 2.58 9.77 7.23
CA LEU A 95 1.42 10.40 7.88
C LEU A 95 0.83 9.50 8.97
N LEU A 96 0.65 8.20 8.69
CA LEU A 96 0.18 7.24 9.68
C LEU A 96 1.15 7.13 10.87
N ALA A 97 2.46 7.09 10.62
CA ALA A 97 3.46 7.06 11.67
C ALA A 97 3.44 8.34 12.52
N VAL A 98 3.24 9.51 11.91
CA VAL A 98 3.10 10.78 12.64
C VAL A 98 1.85 10.78 13.52
N PHE A 99 0.69 10.40 12.99
CA PHE A 99 -0.54 10.34 13.79
C PHE A 99 -0.46 9.29 14.91
N GLY A 100 0.17 8.14 14.66
CA GLY A 100 0.26 7.04 15.63
C GLY A 100 1.37 7.18 16.68
N LEU A 101 2.57 7.67 16.31
CA LEU A 101 3.72 7.74 17.22
C LEU A 101 3.96 9.13 17.80
N VAL A 102 3.81 10.17 16.98
CA VAL A 102 4.20 11.54 17.33
C VAL A 102 3.02 12.26 17.99
N LEU A 103 1.92 12.41 17.27
CA LEU A 103 0.74 13.11 17.75
C LEU A 103 -0.10 12.25 18.69
N ARG A 104 -0.02 10.92 18.54
CA ARG A 104 -0.80 9.93 19.31
C ARG A 104 -2.30 10.23 19.31
N ASP A 105 -2.79 10.81 18.21
CA ASP A 105 -4.21 11.12 18.02
C ASP A 105 -4.86 9.98 17.25
N ARG A 106 -5.57 9.15 18.02
CA ARG A 106 -6.27 7.97 17.52
C ARG A 106 -7.34 8.31 16.48
N ARG A 107 -8.06 9.42 16.64
CA ARG A 107 -9.13 9.78 15.70
C ARG A 107 -8.54 10.23 14.38
N SER A 108 -7.52 11.07 14.42
CA SER A 108 -6.80 11.47 13.21
C SER A 108 -6.14 10.27 12.51
N LEU A 109 -5.57 9.33 13.28
CA LEU A 109 -5.05 8.08 12.75
C LEU A 109 -6.15 7.25 12.06
N GLY A 110 -7.33 7.12 12.68
CA GLY A 110 -8.48 6.45 12.10
C GLY A 110 -8.97 7.10 10.81
N VAL A 111 -9.06 8.44 10.78
CA VAL A 111 -9.41 9.21 9.57
C VAL A 111 -8.37 8.97 8.47
N ALA A 112 -7.08 8.98 8.81
CA ALA A 112 -6.00 8.74 7.84
C ALA A 112 -6.06 7.32 7.25
N VAL A 113 -6.33 6.29 8.07
CA VAL A 113 -6.55 4.92 7.59
C VAL A 113 -7.78 4.84 6.67
N MET A 114 -8.87 5.51 7.03
CA MET A 114 -10.08 5.55 6.19
C MET A 114 -9.89 6.35 4.89
N ALA A 115 -9.02 7.36 4.87
CA ALA A 115 -8.62 8.02 3.63
C ALA A 115 -7.78 7.07 2.74
N GLY A 116 -6.90 6.27 3.35
CA GLY A 116 -6.15 5.21 2.65
C GLY A 116 -7.05 4.14 2.03
N LEU A 117 -8.14 3.77 2.71
CA LEU A 117 -9.16 2.87 2.16
C LEU A 117 -9.71 3.37 0.81
N VAL A 118 -9.95 4.67 0.66
CA VAL A 118 -10.44 5.24 -0.61
C VAL A 118 -9.46 4.98 -1.74
N ALA A 119 -8.15 5.10 -1.46
CA ALA A 119 -7.11 4.77 -2.42
C ALA A 119 -7.14 3.27 -2.77
N THR A 120 -7.23 2.37 -1.78
CA THR A 120 -7.30 0.91 -2.04
C THR A 120 -8.53 0.51 -2.87
N VAL A 121 -9.67 1.18 -2.68
CA VAL A 121 -10.86 0.97 -3.52
C VAL A 121 -10.58 1.42 -4.96
N ALA A 122 -9.97 2.59 -5.15
CA ALA A 122 -9.59 3.05 -6.48
C ALA A 122 -8.62 2.08 -7.16
N ASP A 123 -7.63 1.57 -6.41
CA ASP A 123 -6.66 0.58 -6.87
C ASP A 123 -7.33 -0.71 -7.32
N THR A 124 -8.32 -1.19 -6.56
CA THR A 124 -9.14 -2.36 -6.92
C THR A 124 -9.83 -2.15 -8.26
N VAL A 125 -10.41 -0.97 -8.49
CA VAL A 125 -11.09 -0.63 -9.76
C VAL A 125 -10.08 -0.57 -10.90
N ILE A 126 -8.92 0.06 -10.68
CA ILE A 126 -7.86 0.18 -11.70
C ILE A 126 -7.35 -1.21 -12.09
N VAL A 127 -7.03 -2.08 -11.14
CA VAL A 127 -6.53 -3.43 -11.40
C VAL A 127 -7.62 -4.31 -12.03
N GLY A 128 -8.88 -4.16 -11.63
CA GLY A 128 -9.99 -4.87 -12.25
C GLY A 128 -10.25 -4.48 -13.71
N ALA A 129 -10.01 -3.21 -14.06
CA ALA A 129 -10.23 -2.67 -15.40
C ALA A 129 -9.02 -2.86 -16.33
N TYR A 130 -7.80 -2.68 -15.82
CA TYR A 130 -6.58 -2.57 -16.63
C TYR A 130 -5.49 -3.59 -16.26
N GLY A 131 -5.66 -4.34 -15.18
CA GLY A 131 -4.65 -5.22 -14.60
C GLY A 131 -4.99 -6.71 -14.64
N ALA A 132 -4.18 -7.48 -13.93
CA ALA A 132 -4.39 -8.91 -13.73
C ALA A 132 -5.56 -9.14 -12.75
N ARG A 133 -6.68 -9.64 -13.27
CA ARG A 133 -7.91 -9.87 -12.47
C ARG A 133 -7.69 -10.80 -11.28
N ASP A 134 -6.76 -11.74 -11.39
CA ASP A 134 -6.42 -12.68 -10.31
C ASP A 134 -5.76 -11.99 -9.11
N LYS A 135 -5.23 -10.77 -9.29
CA LYS A 135 -4.62 -9.96 -8.22
C LYS A 135 -5.61 -9.04 -7.52
N VAL A 136 -6.82 -8.88 -8.06
CA VAL A 136 -7.89 -8.04 -7.46
C VAL A 136 -8.29 -8.56 -6.07
N ALA A 137 -8.22 -9.88 -5.84
CA ALA A 137 -8.52 -10.50 -4.55
C ALA A 137 -7.66 -9.94 -3.40
N GLY A 138 -6.39 -9.62 -3.66
CA GLY A 138 -5.50 -9.04 -2.66
C GLY A 138 -5.96 -7.64 -2.21
N HIS A 139 -6.51 -6.85 -3.12
CA HIS A 139 -7.01 -5.50 -2.82
C HIS A 139 -8.27 -5.54 -1.96
N TYR A 140 -9.15 -6.54 -2.12
CA TYR A 140 -10.30 -6.72 -1.22
C TYR A 140 -9.90 -7.00 0.24
N VAL A 141 -8.81 -7.74 0.45
CA VAL A 141 -8.25 -7.94 1.80
C VAL A 141 -7.77 -6.61 2.38
N GLY A 142 -7.12 -5.77 1.57
CA GLY A 142 -6.71 -4.42 1.95
C GLY A 142 -7.89 -3.52 2.35
N ILE A 143 -8.99 -3.58 1.58
CA ILE A 143 -10.25 -2.87 1.88
C ILE A 143 -10.80 -3.31 3.24
N PHE A 144 -10.92 -4.62 3.46
CA PHE A 144 -11.47 -5.15 4.71
C PHE A 144 -10.61 -4.76 5.92
N ASN A 145 -9.28 -4.90 5.80
CA ASN A 145 -8.36 -4.53 6.87
C ASN A 145 -8.42 -3.04 7.19
N SER A 146 -8.48 -2.18 6.17
CA SER A 146 -8.56 -0.73 6.37
C SER A 146 -9.89 -0.31 7.00
N LEU A 147 -11.01 -0.95 6.61
CA LEU A 147 -12.31 -0.75 7.24
C LEU A 147 -12.32 -1.21 8.70
N ALA A 148 -11.78 -2.39 8.98
CA ALA A 148 -11.73 -2.93 10.33
C ALA A 148 -10.85 -2.08 11.25
N ILE A 149 -9.66 -1.69 10.79
CA ILE A 149 -8.70 -0.92 11.59
C ILE A 149 -9.15 0.54 11.70
N GLY A 150 -9.47 1.21 10.59
CA GLY A 150 -9.96 2.59 10.59
C GLY A 150 -11.28 2.73 11.35
N GLY A 151 -12.23 1.84 11.09
CA GLY A 151 -13.51 1.79 11.82
C GLY A 151 -13.31 1.54 13.30
N SER A 152 -12.41 0.61 13.68
CA SER A 152 -12.14 0.36 15.10
C SER A 152 -11.47 1.54 15.79
N LEU A 153 -10.59 2.28 15.12
CA LEU A 153 -9.96 3.50 15.64
C LEU A 153 -10.96 4.63 15.85
N LEU A 154 -11.98 4.73 15.00
CA LEU A 154 -13.01 5.78 15.07
C LEU A 154 -14.14 5.45 16.04
N TYR A 155 -14.55 4.18 16.13
CA TYR A 155 -15.77 3.78 16.83
C TYR A 155 -15.56 3.42 18.30
N TRP A 156 -14.65 2.51 18.63
CA TRP A 156 -14.43 2.12 20.04
C TRP A 156 -13.69 3.22 20.80
N GLY A 157 -13.80 3.31 22.13
CA GLY A 157 -12.97 4.18 22.97
C GLY A 157 -11.72 3.46 23.53
N ARG A 158 -10.76 4.22 24.08
CA ARG A 158 -9.63 3.64 24.85
C ARG A 158 -10.09 3.01 26.18
N ASN A 159 -11.33 3.29 26.58
CA ASN A 159 -11.97 2.86 27.82
C ASN A 159 -13.18 1.94 27.57
N ASP A 160 -13.38 1.44 26.35
CA ASP A 160 -14.50 0.54 26.06
C ASP A 160 -14.24 -0.86 26.65
N PRO A 161 -15.20 -1.51 27.31
CA PRO A 161 -14.98 -2.82 27.93
C PRO A 161 -14.82 -3.98 26.94
N LEU A 162 -15.19 -3.78 25.67
CA LEU A 162 -14.91 -4.71 24.56
C LEU A 162 -13.53 -4.45 23.92
N TRP A 163 -12.72 -3.60 24.55
CA TRP A 163 -11.47 -3.05 24.04
C TRP A 163 -10.33 -3.16 25.07
#